data_AF-A0A061S3U2-F1
#
_entry.id   AF-A0A061S3U2-F1
#
_cell.length_a   1.000
_cell.length_b   1.000
_cell.length_c   1.000
_cell.angle_alpha   90.00
_cell.angle_beta   90.00
_cell.angle_gamma   90.00
#
_symmetry.space_group_name_H-M   'P 1'
#
loop_
_entity.id
_entity.type
_entity.pdbx_description
1 polymer ?
#
loop_
_entity_poly.entity_id
_entity_poly.type
_entity_poly.pdbx_seq_one_letter_code
_entity_poly.pdbx_strand_id
1 'polypeptide(L)'
;MKYIDFAPLSRISNFLDHVDLGEYVVNGQLEAYSCKLAGFDKKLSRSLEQEVQAESPLELSVSPIGPLNESKSRRTLIYLILTLNHIYPDYDFSQLRAHHFRKERTLSEVEESIDSQLLEVSRVWEKTPGFGDSPLLE
;
A
#
# COMPACT_ATOMS: atom_id res chain seq x y z
N MET A 1 -0.20 -7.04 -10.51
CA MET A 1 0.57 -5.78 -10.48
C MET A 1 1.99 -6.07 -10.97
N LYS A 2 2.75 -5.09 -11.51
CA LYS A 2 4.16 -5.35 -11.89
C LYS A 2 5.09 -4.61 -10.95
N TYR A 3 5.92 -5.36 -10.23
CA TYR A 3 6.98 -4.86 -9.35
C TYR A 3 7.92 -3.90 -10.09
N ILE A 4 8.32 -2.85 -9.39
CA ILE A 4 9.28 -1.84 -9.83
C ILE A 4 10.48 -1.94 -8.90
N ASP A 5 11.61 -2.34 -9.46
CA ASP A 5 12.87 -2.30 -8.73
C ASP A 5 13.32 -0.84 -8.60
N PHE A 6 13.43 -0.38 -7.35
CA PHE A 6 13.84 0.98 -7.02
C PHE A 6 14.76 0.95 -5.81
N ALA A 7 16.05 1.13 -6.08
CA ALA A 7 17.13 0.92 -5.12
C ALA A 7 16.94 1.63 -3.76
N PRO A 8 16.48 2.89 -3.69
CA PRO A 8 16.22 3.55 -2.40
C PRO A 8 15.17 2.83 -1.55
N LEU A 9 14.09 2.31 -2.15
CA LEU A 9 13.08 1.54 -1.40
C LEU A 9 13.61 0.17 -0.99
N SER A 10 14.40 -0.48 -1.84
CA SER A 10 15.06 -1.74 -1.50
C SER A 10 16.01 -1.56 -0.32
N ARG A 11 16.74 -0.45 -0.27
CA ARG A 11 17.63 -0.10 0.87
C ARG A 11 16.84 0.09 2.16
N ILE A 12 15.74 0.85 2.14
CA ILE A 12 14.88 1.04 3.31
C ILE A 12 14.27 -0.31 3.75
N SER A 13 13.78 -1.11 2.80
CA SER A 13 13.17 -2.42 3.10
C SER A 13 14.17 -3.39 3.71
N ASN A 14 15.41 -3.44 3.19
CA ASN A 14 16.46 -4.30 3.74
C ASN A 14 16.82 -3.95 5.19
N PHE A 15 16.75 -2.66 5.55
CA PHE A 15 16.93 -2.24 6.94
C PHE A 15 15.73 -2.63 7.80
N LEU A 16 14.52 -2.42 7.29
CA LEU A 16 13.28 -2.70 8.01
C LEU A 16 12.94 -4.19 8.12
N ASP A 17 13.65 -5.09 7.42
CA ASP A 17 13.41 -6.54 7.48
C ASP A 17 13.47 -7.08 8.91
N HIS A 18 14.39 -6.52 9.72
CA HIS A 18 14.53 -6.90 11.12
C HIS A 18 15.21 -5.80 11.95
N VAL A 19 14.43 -4.94 12.61
CA VAL A 19 14.95 -3.92 13.52
C VAL A 19 14.71 -4.32 14.97
N ASP A 20 15.76 -4.77 15.64
CA ASP A 20 15.73 -5.12 17.06
C ASP A 20 15.85 -3.86 17.94
N LEU A 21 14.81 -3.59 18.74
CA LEU A 21 14.75 -2.48 19.69
C LEU A 21 14.90 -2.95 21.16
N GLY A 22 15.32 -4.20 21.38
CA GLY A 22 15.54 -4.83 22.67
C GLY A 22 14.30 -5.55 23.21
N GLU A 23 13.22 -4.80 23.45
CA GLU A 23 11.97 -5.37 24.01
C GLU A 23 11.04 -5.94 22.93
N TYR A 24 11.16 -5.43 21.71
CA TYR A 24 10.37 -5.86 20.56
C TYR A 24 11.17 -5.65 19.27
N VAL A 25 10.73 -6.35 18.23
CA VAL A 25 11.30 -6.25 16.88
C VAL A 25 10.27 -5.57 15.98
N VAL A 26 10.73 -4.62 15.16
CA VAL A 26 9.93 -4.00 14.11
C VAL A 26 10.34 -4.56 12.76
N ASN A 27 9.34 -5.04 12.02
CA ASN A 27 9.49 -5.48 10.65
C ASN A 27 8.71 -4.54 9.73
N GLY A 28 9.27 -4.20 8.58
CA GLY A 28 8.65 -3.34 7.59
C GLY A 28 9.18 -3.61 6.19
N GLN A 29 8.37 -3.27 5.19
CA GLN A 29 8.69 -3.51 3.79
C GLN A 29 8.07 -2.42 2.93
N LEU A 30 8.84 -1.87 2.00
CA LEU A 30 8.39 -0.87 1.04
C LEU A 30 8.56 -1.43 -0.37
N GLU A 31 7.46 -1.45 -1.11
CA GLU A 31 7.44 -1.99 -2.47
C GLU A 31 6.72 -1.04 -3.41
N ALA A 32 7.28 -0.88 -4.61
CA ALA A 32 6.67 -0.10 -5.67
C ALA A 32 6.09 -1.02 -6.74
N TYR A 33 4.86 -0.72 -7.14
CA TYR A 33 4.14 -1.48 -8.16
C TYR A 33 3.53 -0.56 -9.20
N SER A 34 3.69 -0.94 -10.48
CA SER A 34 2.92 -0.32 -11.56
C SER A 34 1.55 -0.97 -11.68
N CYS A 35 0.53 -0.14 -11.90
CA CYS A 35 -0.87 -0.57 -12.09
C CYS A 35 -1.14 -1.17 -13.49
N LYS A 36 -0.15 -1.84 -14.08
CA LYS A 36 -0.28 -2.48 -15.39
C LYS A 36 -1.13 -3.74 -15.26
N LEU A 37 -2.30 -3.73 -15.90
CA LEU A 37 -3.19 -4.88 -15.96
C LEU A 37 -2.73 -5.85 -17.05
N ALA A 38 -2.37 -7.07 -16.69
CA ALA A 38 -2.04 -8.15 -17.61
C ALA A 38 -2.52 -9.50 -17.08
N GLY A 39 -2.74 -10.47 -17.97
CA GLY A 39 -3.08 -11.85 -17.59
C GLY A 39 -4.27 -11.94 -16.63
N PHE A 40 -4.03 -12.53 -15.46
CA PHE A 40 -5.01 -12.72 -14.40
C PHE A 40 -5.61 -11.41 -13.87
N ASP A 41 -4.79 -10.39 -13.65
CA ASP A 41 -5.23 -9.07 -13.15
C ASP A 41 -6.28 -8.44 -14.07
N LYS A 42 -6.16 -8.64 -15.38
CA LYS A 42 -7.12 -8.09 -16.35
C LYS A 42 -8.49 -8.76 -16.24
N LYS A 43 -8.53 -10.06 -15.92
CA LYS A 43 -9.78 -10.80 -15.69
C LYS A 43 -10.39 -10.40 -14.36
N LEU A 44 -9.59 -10.41 -13.29
CA LEU A 44 -10.04 -10.03 -11.95
C LEU A 44 -10.55 -8.58 -11.91
N SER A 45 -9.83 -7.64 -12.53
CA SER A 45 -10.28 -6.25 -12.66
C SER A 45 -11.65 -6.12 -13.34
N ARG A 46 -11.97 -6.95 -14.34
CA ARG A 46 -13.29 -6.92 -14.99
C ARG A 46 -14.39 -7.47 -14.10
N SER A 47 -14.10 -8.53 -13.35
CA SER A 47 -15.05 -9.10 -12.37
C SER A 47 -15.37 -8.08 -11.29
N LEU A 48 -14.34 -7.46 -10.71
CA LEU A 48 -14.51 -6.45 -9.67
C LEU A 48 -15.27 -5.22 -10.18
N GLU A 49 -15.01 -4.76 -11.41
CA GLU A 49 -15.76 -3.64 -11.99
C GLU A 49 -17.27 -3.95 -12.10
N GLN A 50 -17.62 -5.17 -12.51
CA GLN A 50 -19.02 -5.61 -12.59
C GLN A 50 -19.67 -5.71 -11.21
N GLU A 51 -18.97 -6.27 -10.23
CA GLU A 51 -19.47 -6.39 -8.86
C GLU A 51 -19.70 -5.02 -8.22
N VAL A 52 -18.74 -4.10 -8.35
CA VAL A 52 -18.88 -2.74 -7.82
C VAL A 52 -20.07 -2.04 -8.49
N GLN A 53 -20.25 -2.18 -9.80
CA GLN A 53 -21.40 -1.58 -10.50
C GLN A 53 -22.74 -2.20 -10.15
N ALA A 54 -22.76 -3.43 -9.62
CA ALA A 54 -23.98 -4.08 -9.15
C ALA A 54 -24.41 -3.63 -7.75
N GLU A 55 -23.58 -2.86 -7.04
CA GLU A 55 -23.92 -2.30 -5.72
C GLU A 55 -25.04 -1.26 -5.81
N SER A 56 -25.69 -1.03 -4.67
CA SER A 56 -26.80 -0.09 -4.61
C SER A 56 -26.34 1.36 -4.92
N PRO A 57 -27.18 2.21 -5.54
CA PRO A 57 -26.81 3.60 -5.83
C PRO A 57 -26.37 4.41 -4.60
N LEU A 58 -26.88 4.06 -3.41
CA LEU A 58 -26.51 4.68 -2.14
C LEU A 58 -25.07 4.33 -1.75
N GLU A 59 -24.71 3.04 -1.77
CA GLU A 59 -23.35 2.56 -1.50
C GLU A 59 -22.34 3.10 -2.52
N LEU A 60 -22.78 3.28 -3.78
CA LEU A 60 -21.98 3.88 -4.83
C LEU A 60 -21.69 5.38 -4.60
N SER A 61 -22.52 6.09 -3.83
CA SER A 61 -22.41 7.54 -3.66
C SER A 61 -21.55 7.95 -2.46
N VAL A 62 -21.42 7.08 -1.46
CA VAL A 62 -20.69 7.36 -0.21
C VAL A 62 -19.63 6.29 -0.01
N SER A 63 -18.40 6.60 -0.42
CA SER A 63 -17.26 5.70 -0.24
C SER A 63 -16.00 6.50 0.16
N PRO A 64 -15.13 5.93 1.01
CA PRO A 64 -13.89 6.58 1.43
C PRO A 64 -12.92 6.80 0.26
N ILE A 65 -13.05 6.03 -0.83
CA ILE A 65 -12.24 6.17 -2.05
C ILE A 65 -12.80 7.27 -2.98
N GLY A 66 -14.01 7.75 -2.69
CA GLY A 66 -14.79 8.66 -3.54
C GLY A 66 -16.02 7.96 -4.13
N PRO A 67 -16.89 8.70 -4.85
CA PRO A 67 -18.10 8.16 -5.46
C PRO A 67 -17.75 7.06 -6.46
N LEU A 68 -18.24 5.85 -6.24
CA LEU A 68 -18.00 4.67 -7.09
C LEU A 68 -18.83 4.67 -8.37
N ASN A 69 -19.76 5.60 -8.55
CA ASN A 69 -20.31 5.89 -9.88
C ASN A 69 -19.24 6.47 -10.83
N GLU A 70 -18.17 7.06 -10.31
CA GLU A 70 -17.02 7.52 -11.09
C GLU A 70 -16.04 6.39 -11.39
N SER A 71 -15.72 6.22 -12.68
CA SER A 71 -14.76 5.20 -13.12
C SER A 71 -13.37 5.35 -12.50
N LYS A 72 -12.97 6.56 -12.11
CA LYS A 72 -11.69 6.80 -11.43
C LYS A 72 -11.67 6.20 -10.03
N SER A 73 -12.71 6.42 -9.24
CA SER A 73 -12.84 5.86 -7.88
C SER A 73 -12.89 4.34 -7.90
N ARG A 74 -13.67 3.74 -8.81
CA ARG A 74 -13.69 2.27 -8.98
C ARG A 74 -12.33 1.71 -9.34
N ARG A 75 -11.63 2.37 -10.27
CA ARG A 75 -10.28 1.98 -10.68
C ARG A 75 -9.29 2.05 -9.51
N THR A 76 -9.38 3.06 -8.65
CA THR A 76 -8.57 3.14 -7.42
C THR A 76 -8.86 1.96 -6.48
N LEU A 77 -10.13 1.65 -6.20
CA LEU A 77 -10.51 0.50 -5.38
C LEU A 77 -9.96 -0.82 -5.94
N ILE A 78 -10.14 -1.05 -7.25
CA ILE A 78 -9.64 -2.24 -7.94
C ILE A 78 -8.12 -2.32 -7.82
N TYR A 79 -7.39 -1.21 -7.96
CA TYR A 79 -5.94 -1.21 -7.79
C TYR A 79 -5.49 -1.52 -6.39
N LEU A 80 -6.21 -1.07 -5.35
CA LEU A 80 -5.92 -1.46 -3.97
C LEU A 80 -6.10 -2.97 -3.78
N ILE A 81 -7.21 -3.54 -4.25
CA ILE A 81 -7.51 -4.97 -4.17
C ILE A 81 -6.46 -5.80 -4.94
N LEU A 82 -6.11 -5.40 -6.16
CA LEU A 82 -5.09 -6.08 -6.95
C LEU A 82 -3.69 -5.98 -6.32
N THR A 83 -3.41 -4.88 -5.62
CA THR A 83 -2.15 -4.73 -4.87
C THR A 83 -2.09 -5.71 -3.71
N LEU A 84 -3.17 -5.83 -2.92
CA LEU A 84 -3.24 -6.79 -1.81
C LEU A 84 -3.13 -8.25 -2.27
N ASN A 85 -3.87 -8.64 -3.32
CA ASN A 85 -3.76 -10.00 -3.90
C ASN A 85 -2.36 -10.30 -4.46
N HIS A 86 -1.62 -9.27 -4.86
CA HIS A 86 -0.26 -9.45 -5.35
C HIS A 86 0.75 -9.61 -4.21
N ILE A 87 0.60 -8.81 -3.14
CA ILE A 87 1.49 -8.84 -1.97
C ILE A 87 1.26 -10.12 -1.15
N TYR A 88 0.00 -10.58 -1.04
CA TYR A 88 -0.38 -11.75 -0.26
C TYR A 88 -1.09 -12.78 -1.15
N PRO A 89 -0.35 -13.57 -1.95
CA PRO A 89 -0.91 -14.46 -2.97
C PRO A 89 -1.74 -15.63 -2.40
N ASP A 90 -1.54 -15.96 -1.13
CA ASP A 90 -2.29 -17.02 -0.44
C ASP A 90 -3.66 -16.55 0.07
N TYR A 91 -3.96 -15.25 -0.06
CA TYR A 91 -5.20 -14.63 0.40
C TYR A 91 -6.01 -14.11 -0.80
N ASP A 92 -7.33 -14.27 -0.73
CA ASP A 92 -8.25 -13.71 -1.71
C ASP A 92 -8.93 -12.44 -1.16
N PHE A 93 -8.58 -11.29 -1.74
CA PHE A 93 -9.16 -9.99 -1.37
C PHE A 93 -10.27 -9.53 -2.33
N SER A 94 -10.75 -10.39 -3.25
CA SER A 94 -11.79 -10.05 -4.23
C SER A 94 -13.10 -9.56 -3.58
N GLN A 95 -13.37 -9.97 -2.35
CA GLN A 95 -14.56 -9.58 -1.59
C GLN A 95 -14.41 -8.23 -0.87
N LEU A 96 -13.23 -7.61 -0.87
CA LEU A 96 -13.08 -6.29 -0.29
C LEU A 96 -13.95 -5.27 -1.04
N ARG A 97 -14.36 -4.24 -0.29
CA ARG A 97 -15.31 -3.20 -0.68
C ARG A 97 -14.80 -1.88 -0.15
N ALA A 98 -15.34 -0.77 -0.66
CA ALA A 98 -14.81 0.54 -0.33
C ALA A 98 -14.79 0.84 1.18
N HIS A 99 -15.80 0.40 1.93
CA HIS A 99 -15.87 0.62 3.38
C HIS A 99 -14.79 -0.12 4.19
N HIS A 100 -14.10 -1.10 3.61
CA HIS A 100 -12.93 -1.75 4.23
C HIS A 100 -11.66 -0.90 4.15
N PHE A 101 -11.67 0.18 3.38
CA PHE A 101 -10.56 1.10 3.23
C PHE A 101 -10.86 2.42 3.94
N ARG A 102 -9.81 3.12 4.36
CA ARG A 102 -9.90 4.49 4.86
C ARG A 102 -9.02 5.38 4.00
N LYS A 103 -9.54 6.55 3.64
CA LYS A 103 -8.75 7.59 3.01
C LYS A 103 -8.15 8.51 4.07
N GLU A 104 -6.83 8.62 4.05
CA GLU A 104 -6.11 9.58 4.89
C GLU A 104 -6.40 11.01 4.43
N ARG A 105 -6.54 11.93 5.39
CA ARG A 105 -7.04 13.29 5.12
C ARG A 105 -5.96 14.16 4.52
N THR A 106 -4.76 14.12 5.10
CA THR A 106 -3.62 14.93 4.69
C THR A 106 -2.33 14.11 4.72
N LEU A 107 -1.35 14.53 3.94
CA LEU A 107 -0.01 13.93 3.97
C LEU A 107 0.65 14.13 5.34
N SER A 108 0.49 15.31 5.94
CA SER A 108 1.07 15.65 7.23
C SER A 108 0.59 14.73 8.37
N GLU A 109 -0.68 14.31 8.36
CA GLU A 109 -1.19 13.34 9.35
C GLU A 109 -0.54 11.97 9.20
N VAL A 110 -0.25 11.55 7.96
CA VAL A 110 0.44 10.29 7.69
C VAL A 110 1.91 10.37 8.10
N GLU A 111 2.59 11.48 7.77
CA GLU A 111 3.96 11.75 8.18
C GLU A 111 4.09 11.72 9.71
N GLU A 112 3.24 12.45 10.43
CA GLU A 112 3.25 12.49 11.90
C GLU A 112 2.96 11.10 12.52
N SER A 113 2.04 10.33 11.93
CA SER A 113 1.77 8.96 12.37
C SER A 113 2.96 8.04 12.18
N ILE A 114 3.65 8.12 11.03
CA ILE A 114 4.82 7.28 10.74
C ILE A 114 5.99 7.70 11.64
N ASP A 115 6.27 9.00 11.75
CA ASP A 115 7.38 9.54 12.55
C ASP A 115 7.23 9.18 14.03
N SER A 116 6.02 9.26 14.57
CA SER A 116 5.75 8.91 15.97
C SER A 116 5.89 7.40 16.22
N GLN A 117 5.48 6.55 15.28
CA GLN A 117 5.56 5.10 15.41
C GLN A 117 6.98 4.54 15.16
N LEU A 118 7.77 5.21 14.33
CA LEU A 118 9.11 4.77 13.91
C LEU A 118 10.25 5.56 14.57
N LEU A 119 9.97 6.34 15.64
CA LEU A 119 10.96 7.18 16.31
C LEU A 119 12.20 6.41 16.83
N GLU A 120 12.01 5.23 17.41
CA GLU A 120 13.16 4.42 17.87
C GLU A 120 13.89 3.75 16.69
N VAL A 121 13.13 3.38 15.65
CA VAL A 121 13.67 2.80 14.41
C VAL A 121 14.59 3.80 13.70
N SER A 122 14.23 5.10 13.67
CA SER A 122 15.06 6.13 13.05
C SER A 122 16.39 6.33 13.79
N ARG A 123 16.43 6.19 15.12
CA ARG A 123 17.68 6.22 15.90
C ARG A 123 18.61 5.04 15.59
N VAL A 124 18.04 3.87 15.30
CA VAL A 124 18.83 2.71 14.85
C VAL A 124 19.35 2.96 13.43
N TRP A 125 18.51 3.48 12.54
CA TRP A 125 18.90 3.84 11.17
C TRP A 125 20.12 4.76 11.14
N GLU A 126 20.09 5.86 11.89
CA GLU A 126 21.18 6.84 12.00
C GLU A 126 22.52 6.24 12.44
N LYS A 127 22.48 5.18 13.27
CA LYS A 127 23.67 4.51 13.81
C LYS A 127 24.13 3.32 12.96
N THR A 128 23.33 2.90 11.98
CA THR A 128 23.62 1.71 11.16
C THR A 128 24.50 2.11 9.97
N PRO A 129 25.76 1.62 9.91
CA PRO A 129 26.67 1.95 8.81
C PRO A 129 26.13 1.50 7.45
N GLY A 130 26.25 2.36 6.43
CA GLY A 130 25.72 2.08 5.09
C GLY A 130 24.22 2.34 4.93
N PHE A 131 23.54 2.83 5.97
CA PHE A 131 22.12 3.22 5.95
C PHE A 131 21.96 4.70 6.34
N GLY A 132 22.01 5.04 7.62
CA GLY A 132 21.77 6.43 8.09
C GLY A 132 22.78 7.46 7.62
N ASP A 133 24.00 7.02 7.33
CA ASP A 133 25.14 7.87 6.97
C ASP A 133 25.24 8.19 5.47
N SER A 134 24.53 7.46 4.60
CA SER A 134 24.61 7.66 3.15
C SER A 134 23.30 8.22 2.59
N PRO A 135 23.34 9.17 1.64
CA PRO A 135 22.14 9.81 1.10
C PRO A 135 21.17 8.78 0.50
N LEU A 136 19.87 9.01 0.68
CA LEU A 136 18.83 8.10 0.16
C LEU A 136 18.68 8.19 -1.37
N LEU A 137 18.95 9.36 -1.94
CA LEU A 137 18.95 9.60 -3.38
C LEU A 137 20.36 10.08 -3.76
N GLU A 138 20.96 9.45 -4.77
CA GLU A 138 22.20 9.94 -5.41
C GLU A 138 21.97 11.21 -6.23
#